data_AF-A0A7S3HVI0-F1
#
_entry.id   AF-A0A7S3HVI0-F1
#
_cell.length_a   1.000
_cell.length_b   1.000
_cell.length_c   1.000
_cell.angle_alpha   90.00
_cell.angle_beta   90.00
_cell.angle_gamma   90.00
#
_symmetry.space_group_name_H-M   'P 1'
#
loop_
_entity.id
_entity.type
_entity.pdbx_description
1 polymer ?
#
loop_
_entity_poly.entity_id
_entity_poly.type
_entity_poly.pdbx_seq_one_letter_code
_entity_poly.pdbx_strand_id
1 'polypeptide(L)'
;MVDCTSSRKYYHFVRLMGREASHLTLEVALRTHPNLVFVGEEVKKLKLTLAQITTQAADMVAERAAAGMDYGVILIPEGLIDFIPEVGALIAELNDLLAKRDESAADRSQPA
;
A
#
# COMPACT_ATOMS: atom_id res chain seq x y z
N MET A 1 1.78 10.39 -17.75
CA MET A 1 3.20 10.01 -17.91
C MET A 1 4.05 11.01 -18.69
N VAL A 2 3.46 11.98 -19.40
CA VAL A 2 4.20 12.97 -20.19
C VAL A 2 5.28 13.70 -19.37
N ASP A 3 4.99 14.03 -18.11
CA ASP A 3 5.94 14.72 -17.23
C ASP A 3 7.19 13.89 -16.88
N CYS A 4 7.02 12.59 -16.57
CA CYS A 4 8.14 11.70 -16.24
C CYS A 4 9.04 11.48 -17.46
N THR A 5 8.46 11.28 -18.64
CA THR A 5 9.21 11.09 -19.89
C THR A 5 9.95 12.36 -20.32
N SER A 6 9.39 13.54 -20.00
CA SER A 6 9.97 14.84 -20.32
C SER A 6 11.15 15.18 -19.40
N SER A 7 10.95 15.09 -18.08
CA SER A 7 11.96 15.48 -17.09
C SER A 7 13.03 14.42 -16.83
N ARG A 8 12.67 13.13 -16.97
CA ARG A 8 13.50 11.94 -16.72
C ARG A 8 14.22 11.93 -15.36
N LYS A 9 13.60 12.52 -14.34
CA LYS A 9 14.20 12.69 -13.01
C LYS A 9 13.32 12.22 -11.85
N TYR A 10 12.03 12.05 -12.08
CA TYR A 10 11.05 11.86 -11.00
C TYR A 10 10.41 10.48 -11.01
N TYR A 11 10.27 9.93 -9.81
CA TYR A 11 9.38 8.82 -9.52
C TYR A 11 8.11 9.35 -8.85
N HIS A 12 6.97 9.06 -9.47
CA HIS A 12 5.67 9.44 -8.92
C HIS A 12 5.01 8.25 -8.27
N PHE A 13 4.79 8.34 -6.97
CA PHE A 13 3.96 7.42 -6.20
C PHE A 13 2.55 7.98 -6.15
N VAL A 14 1.62 7.34 -6.86
CA VAL A 14 0.25 7.81 -7.02
C VAL A 14 -0.67 6.93 -6.19
N ARG A 15 -1.22 7.50 -5.12
CA ARG A 15 -2.24 6.86 -4.30
C ARG A 15 -3.60 6.96 -4.99
N LEU A 16 -4.24 5.82 -5.22
CA LEU A 16 -5.59 5.74 -5.79
C LEU A 16 -6.60 5.44 -4.71
N MET A 17 -7.76 6.08 -4.79
CA MET A 17 -8.88 5.82 -3.89
C MET A 17 -9.49 4.44 -4.20
N GLY A 18 -9.68 3.62 -3.18
CA GLY A 18 -10.23 2.28 -3.31
C GLY A 18 -9.85 1.42 -2.12
N ARG A 19 -10.84 0.95 -1.37
CA ARG A 19 -10.63 0.23 -0.10
C ARG A 19 -10.58 -1.28 -0.26
N GLU A 20 -11.57 -1.89 -0.91
CA GLU A 20 -11.73 -3.35 -0.91
C GLU A 20 -11.49 -4.05 -2.25
N ALA A 21 -11.51 -3.32 -3.37
CA ALA A 21 -11.32 -3.91 -4.68
C ALA A 21 -10.38 -3.06 -5.51
N SER A 22 -9.41 -3.70 -6.15
CA SER A 22 -8.42 -3.02 -7.00
C SER A 22 -8.97 -2.72 -8.41
N HIS A 23 -10.29 -2.76 -8.63
CA HIS A 23 -10.90 -2.54 -9.96
C HIS A 23 -10.52 -1.18 -10.55
N LEU A 24 -10.56 -0.11 -9.75
CA LEU A 24 -10.15 1.22 -10.19
C LEU A 24 -8.65 1.24 -10.51
N THR A 25 -7.82 0.67 -9.63
CA THR A 25 -6.38 0.61 -9.82
C THR A 25 -6.01 -0.16 -11.09
N LEU A 26 -6.70 -1.27 -11.37
CA LEU A 26 -6.48 -2.07 -12.56
C LEU A 26 -6.92 -1.33 -13.83
N GLU A 27 -8.07 -0.66 -13.81
CA GLU A 27 -8.53 0.15 -14.94
C GLU A 27 -7.56 1.30 -15.25
N VAL A 28 -7.06 1.99 -14.22
CA VAL A 28 -6.04 3.03 -14.38
C VAL A 28 -4.74 2.42 -14.91
N ALA A 29 -4.32 1.26 -14.41
CA ALA A 29 -3.12 0.57 -14.88
C ALA A 29 -3.23 0.18 -16.36
N LEU A 30 -4.37 -0.36 -16.79
CA LEU A 30 -4.62 -0.73 -18.19
C LEU A 30 -4.64 0.47 -19.13
N ARG A 31 -5.15 1.62 -18.69
CA ARG A 31 -5.19 2.83 -19.54
C ARG A 31 -3.87 3.60 -19.58
N THR A 32 -3.13 3.60 -18.47
CA THR A 32 -1.95 4.46 -18.33
C THR A 32 -0.64 3.72 -18.50
N HIS A 33 -0.62 2.39 -18.39
CA HIS A 33 0.56 1.53 -18.48
C HIS A 33 1.71 1.95 -17.53
N PRO A 34 1.46 1.97 -16.20
CA PRO A 34 2.47 2.35 -15.20
C PRO A 34 3.62 1.35 -15.17
N ASN A 35 4.75 1.76 -14.58
CA ASN A 35 5.91 0.89 -14.44
C ASN A 35 5.68 -0.19 -13.40
N LEU A 36 4.93 0.12 -12.34
CA LEU A 36 4.56 -0.82 -11.31
C LEU A 36 3.16 -0.48 -10.78
N VAL A 37 2.37 -1.51 -10.54
CA VAL A 37 1.04 -1.43 -9.95
C VAL A 37 0.92 -2.51 -8.89
N PHE A 38 0.42 -2.15 -7.71
CA PHE A 38 0.09 -3.16 -6.70
C PHE A 38 -1.39 -3.50 -6.76
N VAL A 39 -1.69 -4.79 -6.76
CA VAL A 39 -3.04 -5.34 -6.73
C VAL A 39 -3.26 -6.00 -5.37
N GLY A 40 -4.21 -5.50 -4.58
CA GLY A 40 -4.44 -5.98 -3.22
C GLY A 40 -4.82 -7.47 -3.16
N GLU A 41 -5.60 -7.94 -4.11
CA GLU A 41 -6.04 -9.33 -4.22
C GLU A 41 -4.86 -10.29 -4.45
N GLU A 42 -3.87 -9.88 -5.24
CA GLU A 42 -2.63 -10.63 -5.47
C GLU A 42 -1.77 -10.65 -4.20
N VAL A 43 -1.61 -9.50 -3.56
CA VAL A 43 -0.86 -9.34 -2.30
C VAL A 43 -1.42 -10.27 -1.22
N LYS A 44 -2.74 -10.33 -1.07
CA LYS A 44 -3.41 -11.24 -0.13
C LYS A 44 -3.25 -12.71 -0.51
N LYS A 45 -3.37 -13.04 -1.80
CA LYS A 45 -3.22 -14.42 -2.29
C LYS A 45 -1.81 -14.96 -2.09
N LEU A 46 -0.80 -14.13 -2.35
CA LEU A 46 0.62 -14.47 -2.19
C LEU A 46 1.13 -14.26 -0.76
N LYS A 47 0.30 -13.69 0.13
CA LYS A 47 0.65 -13.33 1.51
C LYS A 47 1.94 -12.51 1.58
N LEU A 48 2.03 -11.51 0.69
CA LEU A 48 3.22 -10.66 0.65
C LEU A 48 3.34 -9.84 1.93
N THR A 49 4.55 -9.74 2.45
CA THR A 49 4.87 -8.88 3.60
C THR A 49 5.11 -7.45 3.15
N LEU A 50 5.02 -6.49 4.08
CA LEU A 50 5.33 -5.10 3.77
C LEU A 50 6.77 -4.95 3.24
N ALA A 51 7.71 -5.68 3.84
CA ALA A 51 9.09 -5.71 3.39
C ALA A 51 9.21 -6.16 1.93
N GLN A 52 8.52 -7.26 1.56
CA GLN A 52 8.54 -7.76 0.18
C GLN A 52 7.97 -6.75 -0.82
N ILE A 53 6.89 -6.04 -0.47
CA ILE A 53 6.30 -4.99 -1.32
C ILE A 53 7.30 -3.85 -1.53
N THR A 54 7.97 -3.39 -0.45
CA THR A 54 8.98 -2.34 -0.56
C THR A 54 10.20 -2.79 -1.35
N THR A 55 10.63 -4.04 -1.21
CA THR A 55 11.71 -4.63 -1.98
C THR A 55 11.36 -4.69 -3.46
N GLN A 56 10.15 -5.13 -3.83
CA GLN A 56 9.70 -5.14 -5.23
C GLN A 56 9.71 -3.73 -5.85
N ALA A 57 9.27 -2.71 -5.11
CA ALA A 57 9.34 -1.33 -5.57
C ALA A 57 10.80 -0.85 -5.75
N ALA A 58 11.68 -1.17 -4.79
CA ALA A 58 13.09 -0.80 -4.84
C ALA A 58 13.84 -1.51 -5.98
N ASP A 59 13.60 -2.81 -6.17
CA ASP A 59 14.22 -3.63 -7.21
C ASP A 59 13.82 -3.09 -8.60
N MET A 60 12.54 -2.79 -8.81
CA MET A 60 12.06 -2.19 -10.06
C MET A 60 12.74 -0.83 -10.34
N VAL A 61 12.90 0.02 -9.32
CA VAL A 61 13.63 1.30 -9.45
C VAL A 61 15.10 1.06 -9.79
N ALA A 62 15.76 0.11 -9.12
CA ALA A 62 17.16 -0.21 -9.32
C ALA A 62 17.44 -0.78 -10.72
N GLU A 63 16.60 -1.71 -11.20
CA GLU A 63 16.70 -2.28 -12.54
C GLU A 63 16.53 -1.20 -13.62
N ARG A 64 15.57 -0.29 -13.43
CA ARG A 64 15.36 0.82 -14.35
C ARG A 64 16.50 1.83 -14.33
N ALA A 65 17.04 2.15 -13.16
CA ALA A 65 18.21 3.00 -13.01
C ALA A 65 19.44 2.40 -13.72
N ALA A 66 19.65 1.08 -13.61
CA ALA A 66 20.71 0.38 -14.33
C ALA A 66 20.56 0.48 -15.87
N ALA A 67 19.32 0.59 -16.36
CA ALA A 67 19.01 0.85 -17.76
C ALA A 67 19.02 2.34 -18.15
N GLY A 68 19.47 3.24 -17.26
CA GLY A 68 19.51 4.70 -17.48
C GLY A 68 18.13 5.38 -17.45
N MET A 69 17.14 4.73 -16.85
CA MET A 69 15.77 5.23 -16.70
C MET A 69 15.46 5.58 -15.24
N ASP A 70 15.99 6.71 -14.76
CA ASP A 70 15.78 7.23 -13.40
C ASP A 70 14.41 7.92 -13.20
N TYR A 71 13.38 7.41 -13.87
CA TYR A 71 12.02 7.94 -13.78
C TYR A 71 10.98 6.82 -13.92
N GLY A 72 9.83 7.05 -13.31
CA GLY A 72 8.72 6.11 -13.40
C GLY A 72 7.48 6.54 -12.64
N VAL A 73 6.42 5.77 -12.81
CA VAL A 73 5.15 5.94 -12.11
C VAL A 73 4.77 4.63 -11.46
N ILE A 74 4.46 4.70 -10.17
CA ILE A 74 4.03 3.57 -9.34
C ILE A 74 2.63 3.87 -8.83
N LEU A 75 1.69 2.95 -9.07
CA LEU A 75 0.31 3.07 -8.59
C LEU A 75 0.13 2.26 -7.30
N ILE A 76 -0.41 2.91 -6.27
CA ILE A 76 -0.67 2.31 -4.96
C ILE A 76 -2.16 2.45 -4.63
N PRO A 77 -2.91 1.35 -4.45
CA PRO A 77 -4.26 1.41 -3.90
C PRO A 77 -4.21 1.87 -2.44
N GLU A 78 -5.11 2.76 -2.03
CA GLU A 78 -5.24 3.18 -0.63
C GLU A 78 -5.47 1.99 0.32
N GLY A 79 -6.34 1.05 -0.07
CA GLY A 79 -6.65 -0.13 0.71
C GLY A 79 -5.56 -1.21 0.74
N LEU A 80 -4.41 -1.02 0.08
CA LEU A 80 -3.35 -2.04 0.00
C LEU A 80 -2.93 -2.58 1.38
N ILE A 81 -2.94 -1.73 2.39
CA ILE A 81 -2.56 -2.05 3.77
C ILE A 81 -3.48 -3.11 4.38
N ASP A 82 -4.77 -3.09 4.08
CA ASP A 82 -5.76 -4.05 4.60
C ASP A 82 -5.54 -5.46 4.02
N PHE A 83 -4.82 -5.59 2.89
CA PHE A 83 -4.50 -6.87 2.26
C PHE A 83 -3.21 -7.52 2.80
N ILE A 84 -2.40 -6.78 3.57
CA ILE A 84 -1.14 -7.27 4.14
C ILE A 84 -1.47 -8.02 5.45
N PRO A 85 -1.23 -9.34 5.55
CA PRO A 85 -1.64 -10.13 6.70
C PRO A 85 -1.06 -9.63 8.04
N GLU A 86 0.21 -9.21 8.03
CA GLU A 86 0.92 -8.71 9.21
C GLU A 86 0.29 -7.42 9.75
N VAL A 87 -0.17 -6.54 8.86
CA VAL A 87 -0.80 -5.28 9.27
C VAL A 87 -2.21 -5.52 9.78
N GLY A 88 -2.96 -6.46 9.17
CA GLY A 88 -4.26 -6.88 9.67
C GLY A 88 -4.18 -7.43 11.11
N ALA A 89 -3.18 -8.26 11.40
CA ALA A 89 -2.94 -8.77 12.75
C ALA A 89 -2.61 -7.65 13.74
N LEU A 90 -1.73 -6.72 13.35
CA LEU A 90 -1.37 -5.56 14.18
C LEU A 90 -2.60 -4.68 14.50
N ILE A 91 -3.47 -4.44 13.52
CA ILE A 91 -4.70 -3.65 13.72
C ILE A 91 -5.64 -4.37 14.69
N ALA A 92 -5.78 -5.69 14.57
CA ALA A 92 -6.62 -6.47 15.49
C ALA A 92 -6.08 -6.41 16.93
N GLU A 93 -4.78 -6.63 17.12
CA GLU A 93 -4.15 -6.54 18.43
C GLU A 93 -4.29 -5.13 19.05
N LEU A 94 -4.15 -4.09 18.23
CA LEU A 94 -4.32 -2.72 18.69
C LEU A 94 -5.76 -2.44 19.14
N ASN A 95 -6.75 -2.91 18.38
CA ASN A 95 -8.16 -2.78 18.73
C ASN A 95 -8.49 -3.50 20.03
N ASP A 96 -7.95 -4.71 20.24
CA ASP A 96 -8.13 -5.47 21.48
C ASP A 96 -7.53 -4.75 22.69
N LEU A 97 -6.35 -4.12 22.53
CA LEU A 97 -5.71 -3.35 23.59
C LEU A 97 -6.48 -2.05 23.92
N LEU A 98 -7.06 -1.40 22.92
CA LEU A 98 -7.87 -0.20 23.11
C LEU A 98 -9.18 -0.54 23.82
N ALA A 99 -9.87 -1.61 23.41
CA ALA A 99 -11.10 -2.07 24.06
C ALA A 99 -10.88 -2.40 25.54
N LYS A 100 -9.78 -3.08 25.88
CA LYS A 100 -9.41 -3.37 27.28
C LYS A 100 -9.15 -2.12 28.12
N ARG A 101 -8.63 -1.05 27.52
CA ARG A 101 -8.43 0.24 28.22
C ARG A 101 -9.75 0.96 28.49
N ASP A 102 -10.68 0.90 27.56
CA ASP A 102 -11.99 1.54 27.71
C ASP A 102 -12.84 0.84 28.78
N GLU A 103 -12.79 -0.50 28.86
CA GLU A 103 -13.43 -1.26 29.95
C GLU A 103 -12.80 -0.95 31.32
N SER A 104 -11.47 -0.83 31.39
CA SER A 104 -10.76 -0.47 32.62
C SER A 104 -11.02 0.97 33.09
N ALA A 105 -11.38 1.87 32.16
CA ALA A 105 -11.76 3.24 32.47
C ALA A 105 -13.23 3.34 32.94
N ALA A 106 -14.11 2.48 32.41
CA ALA A 106 -15.52 2.41 32.80
C ALA A 106 -15.73 1.79 34.20
N ASP A 107 -14.82 0.96 34.69
CA ASP A 107 -14.87 0.38 36.04
C ASP A 107 -14.44 1.37 37.14
N ARG A 108 -13.76 2.47 36.80
CA ARG A 108 -13.38 3.54 37.74
C ARG A 108 -14.45 4.60 37.98
N SER A 109 -15.59 4.53 37.28
CA SER A 109 -16.69 5.49 37.40
C SER A 109 -17.93 4.94 38.11
N GLN A 110 -17.86 3.77 38.74
CA GLN A 110 -18.90 3.33 39.67
C GLN A 110 -18.75 4.08 41.01
N PRO A 111 -19.75 4.89 41.42
CA PRO A 111 -19.67 5.67 42.65
C PRO A 111 -19.81 4.75 43.87
N ALA A 112 -18.98 4.99 44.88
CA ALA A 112 -19.23 4.60 46.27
C ALA A 112 -20.27 5.54 46.90
#